data_AF-A0A3B8Y4D3-F1
#
_entry.id   AF-A0A3B8Y4D3-F1
#
_cell.length_a   1.000
_cell.length_b   1.000
_cell.length_c   1.000
_cell.angle_alpha   90.00
_cell.angle_beta   90.00
_cell.angle_gamma   90.00
#
_symmetry.space_group_name_H-M   'P 1'
#
loop_
_entity.id
_entity.type
_entity.pdbx_description
1 polymer ?
#
loop_
_entity_poly.entity_id
_entity_poly.type
_entity_poly.pdbx_seq_one_letter_code
_entity_poly.pdbx_strand_id
1 'polypeptide(L)'
;MSEPQNYQTNCYQRLEDKLSSPEGCQVTMQFNHPDNGLDWQIVTFSGQKYHYRNQGMGIEIWSDRQQKWSKVTKVDWFPGQEGVLCWDDFCADWRDLPLS
;
A
#
# COMPACT_ATOMS: atom_id res chain seq x y z
N MET A 1 9.07 -17.51 8.60
CA MET A 1 8.28 -16.28 8.73
C MET A 1 9.26 -15.12 8.71
N SER A 2 9.01 -14.06 7.95
CA SER A 2 9.86 -12.86 8.03
C SER A 2 9.38 -11.94 9.15
N GLU A 3 10.30 -11.15 9.70
CA GLU A 3 9.95 -10.10 10.65
C GLU A 3 9.37 -8.89 9.90
N PRO A 4 8.41 -8.16 10.49
CA PRO A 4 7.91 -6.92 9.90
C PRO A 4 9.02 -5.87 9.78
N GLN A 5 9.10 -5.23 8.61
CA GLN A 5 10.06 -4.18 8.29
C GLN A 5 9.34 -2.85 8.08
N ASN A 6 9.84 -1.79 8.71
CA ASN A 6 9.25 -0.45 8.65
C ASN A 6 10.03 0.44 7.71
N TYR A 7 9.31 1.20 6.91
CA TYR A 7 9.85 2.14 5.94
C TYR A 7 9.09 3.45 6.00
N GLN A 8 9.78 4.55 5.75
CA GLN A 8 9.17 5.86 5.61
C GLN A 8 9.12 6.19 4.12
N THR A 9 7.98 6.69 3.67
CA THR A 9 7.79 7.10 2.27
C THR A 9 6.75 8.22 2.17
N ASN A 10 6.48 8.68 0.95
CA ASN A 10 5.39 9.59 0.65
C ASN A 10 4.18 8.81 0.13
N CYS A 11 2.99 9.22 0.56
CA CYS A 11 1.72 8.73 0.09
C CYS A 11 0.94 9.86 -0.59
N TYR A 12 0.02 9.50 -1.48
CA TYR A 12 -0.73 10.40 -2.33
C TYR A 12 -2.15 9.89 -2.55
N GLN A 13 -3.05 10.80 -2.91
CA GLN A 13 -4.33 10.46 -3.53
C GLN A 13 -4.27 10.68 -5.05
N ARG A 14 -4.66 9.67 -5.81
CA ARG A 14 -4.80 9.74 -7.27
C ARG A 14 -6.11 10.40 -7.64
N LEU A 15 -6.00 11.50 -8.38
CA LEU A 15 -7.10 12.17 -9.04
C LEU A 15 -6.85 12.09 -10.55
N GLU A 16 -7.43 11.07 -11.19
CA GLU A 16 -7.26 10.76 -12.61
C GLU A 16 -5.78 10.61 -13.03
N ASP A 17 -5.22 11.67 -13.60
CA ASP A 17 -3.86 11.80 -14.14
C ASP A 17 -2.91 12.58 -13.22
N LYS A 18 -3.33 12.87 -11.98
CA LYS A 18 -2.53 13.62 -10.99
C LYS A 18 -2.42 12.91 -9.65
N LEU A 19 -1.29 13.13 -8.99
CA LEU A 19 -1.09 12.82 -7.58
C LEU A 19 -1.36 14.08 -6.76
N SER A 20 -2.18 13.95 -5.74
CA SER A 20 -2.59 15.03 -4.84
C SER A 20 -2.31 14.64 -3.39
N SER A 21 -2.38 15.63 -2.50
CA SER A 21 -2.25 15.44 -1.05
C SER A 21 -1.01 14.65 -0.64
N PRO A 22 0.21 15.09 -1.04
CA PRO A 22 1.43 14.40 -0.62
C PRO A 22 1.55 14.49 0.91
N GLU A 23 1.64 13.33 1.55
CA GLU A 23 1.94 13.27 2.98
C GLU A 23 2.94 12.15 3.28
N GLY A 24 3.73 12.33 4.34
CA GLY A 24 4.59 11.28 4.85
C GLY A 24 3.73 10.12 5.36
N CYS A 25 4.19 8.90 5.13
CA CYS A 25 3.55 7.69 5.63
C CYS A 25 4.59 6.65 5.99
N GLN A 26 4.26 5.83 6.98
CA GLN A 26 5.03 4.65 7.33
C GLN A 26 4.39 3.42 6.68
N VAL A 27 5.20 2.62 5.99
CA VAL A 27 4.82 1.31 5.46
C VAL A 27 5.51 0.25 6.31
N THR A 28 4.72 -0.60 6.95
CA THR A 28 5.19 -1.79 7.65
C THR A 28 4.89 -3.00 6.76
N MET A 29 5.91 -3.73 6.31
CA MET A 29 5.74 -4.90 5.44
C MET A 29 6.18 -6.18 6.14
N GLN A 30 5.47 -7.27 5.91
CA GLN A 30 5.87 -8.60 6.31
C GLN A 30 5.72 -9.57 5.14
N PHE A 31 6.84 -10.14 4.71
CA PHE A 31 6.88 -11.17 3.68
C PHE A 31 6.58 -12.55 4.26
N ASN A 32 5.92 -13.41 3.49
CA ASN A 32 5.61 -14.79 3.89
C ASN A 32 4.83 -14.87 5.22
N HIS A 33 3.86 -13.97 5.44
CA HIS A 33 2.89 -14.06 6.52
C HIS A 33 2.07 -15.36 6.34
N PRO A 34 1.93 -16.20 7.38
CA PRO A 34 1.28 -17.51 7.27
C PRO A 34 -0.13 -17.43 6.67
N ASP A 35 -0.89 -16.41 7.06
CA ASP A 35 -2.28 -16.24 6.63
C ASP A 35 -2.44 -15.30 5.43
N ASN A 36 -1.47 -14.43 5.14
CA ASN A 36 -1.67 -13.28 4.26
C ASN A 36 -0.69 -13.23 3.07
N GLY A 37 0.32 -14.10 3.03
CA GLY A 37 1.34 -14.09 1.98
C GLY A 37 2.24 -12.87 2.15
N LEU A 38 2.01 -11.83 1.35
CA LEU A 38 2.60 -10.51 1.58
C LEU A 38 1.58 -9.66 2.34
N ASP A 39 1.96 -9.18 3.52
CA ASP A 39 1.13 -8.34 4.38
C ASP A 39 1.78 -6.96 4.51
N TRP A 40 1.02 -5.88 4.40
CA TRP A 40 1.54 -4.56 4.74
C TRP A 40 0.48 -3.64 5.33
N GLN A 41 0.93 -2.82 6.27
CA GLN A 41 0.17 -1.74 6.86
C GLN A 41 0.78 -0.42 6.43
N ILE A 42 -0.05 0.52 6.01
CA ILE A 42 0.34 1.89 5.68
C ILE A 42 -0.35 2.82 6.66
N VAL A 43 0.44 3.61 7.38
CA VAL A 43 -0.04 4.61 8.33
C VAL A 43 0.37 5.98 7.84
N THR A 44 -0.61 6.80 7.48
CA THR A 44 -0.36 8.19 7.06
C THR A 44 -0.01 9.06 8.26
N PHE A 45 0.66 10.19 8.02
CA PHE A 45 0.95 11.16 9.09
C PHE A 45 -0.33 11.76 9.70
N SER A 46 -1.39 11.87 8.91
CA SER A 46 -2.74 12.21 9.38
C SER A 46 -3.39 11.12 10.26
N GLY A 47 -2.76 9.96 10.41
CA GLY A 47 -3.19 8.87 11.28
C GLY A 47 -4.14 7.86 10.64
N GLN A 48 -4.40 7.98 9.33
CA GLN A 48 -5.18 6.99 8.59
C GLN A 48 -4.38 5.70 8.45
N LYS A 49 -5.06 4.57 8.64
CA LYS A 49 -4.44 3.25 8.59
C LYS A 49 -5.09 2.43 7.48
N TYR A 50 -4.24 1.85 6.65
CA TYR A 50 -4.64 0.97 5.57
C TYR A 50 -3.93 -0.35 5.74
N HIS A 51 -4.66 -1.45 5.74
CA HIS A 51 -4.08 -2.79 5.82
C HIS A 51 -4.34 -3.50 4.49
N TYR A 52 -3.27 -3.95 3.86
CA TYR A 52 -3.29 -4.67 2.60
C TYR A 52 -2.68 -6.06 2.75
N ARG A 53 -3.12 -6.97 1.89
CA ARG A 53 -2.50 -8.28 1.72
C ARG A 53 -2.45 -8.72 0.26
N ASN A 54 -1.58 -9.67 -0.03
CA ASN A 54 -1.51 -10.34 -1.32
C ASN A 54 -1.09 -11.81 -1.14
N GLN A 55 -2.01 -12.72 -1.43
CA GLN A 55 -1.81 -14.17 -1.39
C GLN A 55 -1.48 -14.78 -2.77
N GLY A 56 -1.06 -13.97 -3.75
CA GLY A 56 -0.82 -14.38 -5.13
C GLY A 56 -2.02 -14.23 -6.07
N MET A 57 -3.17 -13.74 -5.58
CA MET A 57 -4.41 -13.54 -6.36
C MET A 57 -4.72 -12.06 -6.65
N GLY A 58 -3.77 -11.18 -6.36
CA GLY A 58 -3.93 -9.73 -6.38
C GLY A 58 -3.97 -9.14 -4.97
N ILE A 59 -4.17 -7.83 -4.90
CA ILE A 59 -4.11 -7.07 -3.65
C ILE A 59 -5.51 -6.90 -3.09
N GLU A 60 -5.64 -7.09 -1.79
CA GLU A 60 -6.86 -6.86 -1.03
C GLU A 60 -6.61 -5.85 0.07
N ILE A 61 -7.62 -5.04 0.37
CA ILE A 61 -7.60 -4.04 1.45
C ILE A 61 -8.62 -4.43 2.53
N TRP A 62 -8.26 -4.27 3.79
CA TRP A 62 -9.16 -4.45 4.91
C TRP A 62 -10.12 -3.28 5.03
N SER A 63 -11.42 -3.55 5.07
CA SER A 63 -12.45 -2.54 5.35
C SER A 63 -12.91 -2.66 6.80
N ASP A 64 -12.52 -1.71 7.65
CA ASP A 64 -12.99 -1.67 9.06
C ASP A 64 -14.52 -1.57 9.16
N ARG A 65 -15.17 -0.87 8.24
CA ARG A 65 -16.62 -0.73 8.25
C ARG A 65 -17.35 -2.05 7.98
N GLN A 66 -16.80 -2.88 7.10
CA GLN A 66 -17.43 -4.13 6.68
C GLN A 66 -16.83 -5.36 7.38
N GLN A 67 -15.74 -5.17 8.15
CA GLN A 67 -14.99 -6.22 8.82
C GLN A 67 -14.61 -7.36 7.86
N LYS A 68 -14.15 -7.01 6.65
CA LYS A 68 -13.73 -7.97 5.64
C LYS A 68 -12.66 -7.42 4.72
N TRP A 69 -11.93 -8.34 4.10
CA TRP A 69 -11.06 -8.08 2.96
C TRP A 69 -11.88 -7.83 1.70
N SER A 70 -11.51 -6.79 0.98
CA SER A 70 -12.09 -6.45 -0.32
C SER A 70 -10.99 -6.35 -1.35
N LYS A 71 -11.22 -6.91 -2.53
CA LYS A 71 -10.25 -6.84 -3.62
C LYS A 71 -10.11 -5.41 -4.11
N VAL A 72 -8.87 -4.93 -4.19
CA VAL A 72 -8.56 -3.65 -4.86
C VAL A 72 -8.84 -3.84 -6.35
N THR A 73 -9.53 -2.88 -6.95
CA THR A 73 -9.96 -3.03 -8.35
C THR A 73 -8.80 -2.78 -9.31
N LYS A 74 -7.93 -1.83 -8.95
CA LYS A 74 -6.82 -1.39 -9.79
C LYS A 74 -5.51 -1.34 -9.00
N VAL A 75 -4.49 -1.99 -9.53
CA VAL A 75 -3.12 -1.92 -9.03
C VAL A 75 -2.19 -1.60 -10.19
N ASP A 76 -1.63 -0.39 -10.24
CA ASP A 76 -0.73 0.04 -11.31
C ASP A 76 0.29 1.07 -10.84
N TRP A 77 1.42 1.12 -11.55
CA TRP A 77 2.37 2.21 -11.41
C TRP A 77 1.76 3.50 -11.97
N PHE A 78 1.97 4.61 -11.27
CA PHE A 78 1.47 5.89 -11.72
C PHE A 78 2.21 6.34 -12.99
N PRO A 79 1.50 6.69 -14.08
CA PRO A 79 2.13 7.04 -15.35
C PRO A 79 3.10 8.21 -15.23
N GLY A 80 4.32 8.04 -15.74
CA GLY A 80 5.36 9.08 -15.72
C GLY A 80 6.02 9.30 -14.37
N GLN A 81 5.66 8.54 -13.33
CA GLN A 81 6.35 8.52 -12.03
C GLN A 81 6.76 7.09 -11.68
N GLU A 82 7.86 6.64 -12.29
CA GLU A 82 8.45 5.34 -11.99
C GLU A 82 8.70 5.20 -10.48
N GLY A 83 8.15 4.14 -9.89
CA GLY A 83 8.27 3.87 -8.46
C GLY A 83 7.10 4.36 -7.59
N VAL A 84 6.08 5.03 -8.11
CA VAL A 84 4.83 5.28 -7.37
C VAL A 84 3.78 4.22 -7.72
N LEU A 85 3.38 3.39 -6.77
CA LEU A 85 2.37 2.33 -6.97
C LEU A 85 1.04 2.76 -6.35
N CYS A 86 -0.06 2.56 -7.10
CA CYS A 86 -1.40 2.90 -6.68
C CYS A 86 -2.29 1.66 -6.47
N TRP A 87 -3.15 1.72 -5.47
CA TRP A 87 -4.27 0.82 -5.19
C TRP A 87 -5.56 1.63 -5.24
N ASP A 88 -6.31 1.48 -6.32
CA ASP A 88 -7.45 2.33 -6.66
C ASP A 88 -7.07 3.82 -6.67
N ASP A 89 -7.47 4.59 -5.65
CA ASP A 89 -7.22 6.02 -5.49
C ASP A 89 -6.07 6.35 -4.51
N PHE A 90 -5.56 5.37 -3.78
CA PHE A 90 -4.43 5.56 -2.85
C PHE A 90 -3.11 5.17 -3.51
N CYS A 91 -2.07 5.99 -3.39
CA CYS A 91 -0.75 5.68 -3.92
C CYS A 91 0.33 5.86 -2.86
N ALA A 92 1.40 5.08 -2.96
CA ALA A 92 2.61 5.25 -2.17
C ALA A 92 3.83 5.24 -3.07
N ASP A 93 4.88 5.92 -2.64
CA ASP A 93 6.19 5.87 -3.28
C ASP A 93 6.95 4.64 -2.78
N TRP A 94 7.45 3.83 -3.70
CA TRP A 94 8.16 2.58 -3.47
C TRP A 94 9.63 2.64 -3.88
N ARG A 95 10.12 3.80 -4.34
CA ARG A 95 11.52 3.94 -4.77
C ARG A 95 12.52 3.62 -3.67
N ASP A 96 12.17 3.98 -2.44
CA ASP A 96 13.00 3.79 -1.26
C ASP A 96 12.76 2.44 -0.57
N LEU A 97 11.88 1.60 -1.12
CA LEU A 97 11.57 0.27 -0.59
C LEU A 97 12.48 -0.79 -1.23
N PRO A 98 13.11 -1.68 -0.44
CA PRO A 98 13.97 -2.73 -0.97
C PRO A 98 13.10 -3.85 -1.56
N LEU A 99 12.53 -3.60 -2.75
CA LEU A 99 11.76 -4.58 -3.52
C LEU A 99 12.66 -5.55 -4.33
N SER A 100 13.97 -5.56 -4.06
CA SER A 100 14.99 -6.36 -4.76
C SER A 100 15.01 -7.83 -4.33
#